data_AF-A0A3G2ILX0-F1
#
_entry.id   AF-A0A3G2ILX0-F1
#
_cell.length_a   1.000
_cell.length_b   1.000
_cell.length_c   1.000
_cell.angle_alpha   90.00
_cell.angle_beta   90.00
_cell.angle_gamma   90.00
#
_symmetry.space_group_name_H-M   'P 1'
#
loop_
_entity.id
_entity.type
_entity.pdbx_description
1 polymer ?
#
loop_
_entity_poly.entity_id
_entity_poly.type
_entity_poly.pdbx_seq_one_letter_code
_entity_poly.pdbx_strand_id
1 'polypeptide(L)'
;MPDGSKWAIPVHVIAMNRAVYYAKNDGKTIEDSLNNDTVPLFECDDFEIEDWAANNMNWSDVEHLAICISKGETDYEEGWCNGDKEIIEIPAA
;
A
#
# COMPACT_ATOMS: atom_id res chain seq x y z
N MET A 1 -0.33 -2.46 -8.22
CA MET A 1 -0.80 -1.08 -8.47
C MET A 1 -1.36 -0.97 -9.88
N PRO A 2 -2.20 0.04 -10.21
CA PRO A 2 -2.82 0.17 -11.54
C PRO A 2 -1.82 0.28 -12.70
N ASP A 3 -0.63 0.80 -12.44
CA ASP A 3 0.49 0.88 -13.38
C ASP A 3 1.22 -0.47 -13.58
N GLY A 4 0.74 -1.56 -12.98
CA GLY A 4 1.36 -2.88 -13.02
C GLY A 4 2.52 -3.06 -12.03
N SER A 5 2.95 -2.01 -11.32
CA SER A 5 4.02 -2.12 -10.34
C SER A 5 3.60 -2.94 -9.11
N LYS A 6 4.57 -3.62 -8.50
CA LYS A 6 4.41 -4.43 -7.28
C LYS A 6 5.25 -3.83 -6.15
N TRP A 7 4.63 -3.71 -4.98
CA TRP A 7 5.21 -3.09 -3.80
C TRP A 7 5.06 -4.04 -2.62
N ALA A 8 6.14 -4.21 -1.85
CA ALA A 8 6.13 -4.94 -0.59
C ALA A 8 5.93 -3.94 0.55
N ILE A 9 4.98 -4.24 1.43
CA ILE A 9 4.71 -3.49 2.66
C ILE A 9 5.04 -4.42 3.84
N PRO A 10 5.79 -3.97 4.86
CA PRO A 10 6.02 -4.78 6.05
C PRO A 10 4.72 -5.02 6.84
N VAL A 11 4.38 -6.29 7.07
CA VAL A 11 3.13 -6.69 7.78
C VAL A 11 3.02 -6.05 9.18
N HIS A 12 4.15 -5.86 9.88
CA HIS A 12 4.14 -5.25 11.22
C HIS A 12 3.56 -3.83 11.24
N VAL A 13 3.63 -3.09 10.13
CA VAL A 13 3.06 -1.74 10.01
C VAL A 13 1.53 -1.81 10.01
N ILE A 14 0.98 -2.76 9.25
CA ILE A 14 -0.45 -3.05 9.17
C ILE A 14 -0.95 -3.55 10.53
N ALA A 15 -0.21 -4.47 11.14
CA ALA A 15 -0.54 -5.02 12.46
C ALA A 15 -0.55 -3.92 13.54
N MET A 16 0.44 -3.03 13.55
CA MET A 16 0.49 -1.91 14.50
C MET A 16 -0.67 -0.94 14.28
N ASN A 17 -1.02 -0.64 13.03
CA ASN A 17 -2.15 0.22 12.70
C ASN A 17 -3.47 -0.35 13.27
N ARG A 18 -3.75 -1.64 13.02
CA ARG A 18 -4.91 -2.35 13.59
C ARG A 18 -4.88 -2.38 15.12
N ALA A 19 -3.72 -2.70 15.71
CA ALA A 19 -3.57 -2.77 17.15
C ALA A 19 -3.84 -1.43 17.84
N VAL A 20 -3.34 -0.32 17.28
CA VAL A 20 -3.59 1.05 17.80
C VAL A 20 -5.09 1.39 17.76
N TYR A 21 -5.78 1.03 16.67
CA TYR A 21 -7.22 1.24 16.54
C TYR A 21 -8.00 0.53 17.65
N TYR A 22 -7.81 -0.79 17.78
CA TYR A 22 -8.56 -1.58 18.78
C TYR A 22 -8.10 -1.34 20.22
N ALA A 23 -6.85 -0.96 20.45
CA ALA A 23 -6.40 -0.53 21.78
C ALA A 23 -7.23 0.67 22.26
N LYS A 24 -7.42 1.66 21.39
CA LYS A 24 -8.24 2.83 21.68
C LYS A 24 -9.73 2.48 21.80
N ASN A 25 -10.26 1.67 20.88
CA ASN A 25 -11.69 1.36 20.84
C ASN A 25 -12.15 0.48 22.01
N ASP A 26 -11.31 -0.47 22.42
CA ASP A 26 -11.65 -1.47 23.43
C ASP A 26 -11.12 -1.09 24.83
N GLY A 27 -10.36 0.01 24.95
CA GLY A 27 -9.79 0.45 26.21
C GLY A 27 -8.66 -0.45 26.74
N LYS A 28 -7.92 -1.11 25.85
CA LYS A 28 -6.77 -1.99 26.15
C LYS A 28 -5.44 -1.35 25.75
N THR A 29 -4.32 -1.91 26.19
CA THR A 29 -3.01 -1.42 25.75
C THR A 29 -2.75 -1.79 24.28
N ILE A 30 -1.86 -1.05 23.61
CA ILE A 30 -1.43 -1.41 22.24
C ILE A 30 -0.76 -2.79 22.24
N GLU A 31 0.04 -3.09 23.26
CA GLU A 31 0.71 -4.38 23.41
C GLU A 31 -0.29 -5.53 23.51
N ASP A 32 -1.34 -5.40 24.33
CA ASP A 32 -2.40 -6.40 24.44
C ASP A 32 -3.16 -6.58 23.11
N SER A 33 -3.51 -5.48 22.46
CA SER A 33 -4.20 -5.46 21.16
C SER A 33 -3.38 -6.09 20.03
N LEU A 34 -2.06 -5.91 20.09
CA LEU A 34 -1.14 -6.48 19.11
C LEU A 34 -0.93 -7.97 19.35
N ASN A 35 -0.49 -8.34 20.56
CA ASN A 35 0.00 -9.70 20.84
C ASN A 35 -1.11 -10.73 21.08
N ASN A 36 -2.26 -10.32 21.60
CA ASN A 36 -3.33 -11.25 21.97
C ASN A 36 -4.51 -11.26 20.99
N ASP A 37 -4.50 -10.40 19.97
CA ASP A 37 -5.59 -10.25 19.00
C ASP A 37 -5.04 -10.14 17.58
N THR A 38 -4.31 -9.06 17.27
CA THR A 38 -3.88 -8.79 15.88
C THR A 38 -2.89 -9.81 15.33
N VAL A 39 -1.81 -10.12 16.06
CA VAL A 39 -0.80 -11.09 15.62
C VAL A 39 -1.41 -12.49 15.45
N PRO A 40 -2.14 -13.06 16.44
CA PRO A 40 -2.77 -14.36 16.27
C PRO A 40 -3.76 -14.42 15.09
N LEU A 41 -4.50 -13.32 14.84
CA LEU A 41 -5.40 -13.25 13.69
C LEU A 41 -4.63 -13.28 12.36
N PHE A 42 -3.60 -12.46 12.24
CA PHE A 42 -2.77 -12.39 11.02
C PHE A 42 -1.97 -13.67 10.78
N GLU A 43 -1.52 -14.38 11.82
CA GLU A 43 -0.88 -15.69 11.68
C GLU A 43 -1.85 -16.80 11.27
N CYS A 44 -3.15 -16.63 11.56
CA CYS A 44 -4.18 -17.60 11.22
C CYS A 44 -4.72 -17.41 9.79
N ASP A 45 -4.82 -16.16 9.32
CA ASP A 45 -5.40 -15.84 8.02
C ASP A 45 -4.78 -14.58 7.38
N ASP A 46 -4.04 -14.77 6.29
CA ASP A 46 -3.44 -13.68 5.52
C ASP A 46 -4.50 -12.75 4.91
N PHE A 47 -5.75 -13.22 4.71
CA PHE A 47 -6.85 -12.38 4.22
C PHE A 47 -7.13 -11.20 5.16
N GLU A 48 -6.95 -11.37 6.46
CA GLU A 48 -7.18 -10.31 7.45
C GLU A 48 -6.14 -9.19 7.34
N ILE A 49 -4.93 -9.49 6.83
CA ILE A 49 -3.90 -8.50 6.52
C ILE A 49 -4.34 -7.66 5.32
N GLU A 50 -4.80 -8.32 4.26
CA GLU A 50 -5.29 -7.66 3.02
C GLU A 50 -6.51 -6.80 3.30
N ASP A 51 -7.52 -7.35 3.98
CA ASP A 51 -8.78 -6.66 4.29
C ASP A 51 -8.53 -5.42 5.14
N TRP A 52 -7.72 -5.53 6.19
CA TRP A 52 -7.40 -4.38 7.03
C TRP A 52 -6.67 -3.30 6.23
N ALA A 53 -5.65 -3.67 5.46
CA ALA A 53 -4.87 -2.74 4.67
C ALA A 53 -5.72 -2.02 3.59
N ALA A 54 -6.64 -2.73 2.94
CA ALA A 54 -7.46 -2.18 1.87
C ALA A 54 -8.61 -1.29 2.39
N ASN A 55 -9.22 -1.66 3.52
CA ASN A 55 -10.43 -0.98 4.01
C ASN A 55 -10.17 0.09 5.09
N ASN A 56 -9.02 0.04 5.79
CA ASN A 56 -8.74 0.91 6.94
C ASN A 56 -7.47 1.75 6.80
N MET A 57 -6.68 1.54 5.74
CA MET A 57 -5.44 2.28 5.49
C MET A 57 -5.44 2.88 4.08
N ASN A 58 -4.64 3.92 3.89
CA ASN A 58 -4.36 4.54 2.61
C ASN A 58 -2.91 4.30 2.19
N TRP A 59 -2.62 4.50 0.90
CA TRP A 59 -1.25 4.44 0.39
C TRP A 59 -0.29 5.38 1.15
N SER A 60 -0.74 6.60 1.49
CA SER A 60 0.04 7.57 2.27
C SER A 60 0.46 7.06 3.65
N ASP A 61 -0.25 6.09 4.22
CA ASP A 61 0.07 5.51 5.53
C ASP A 61 1.27 4.56 5.45
N VAL A 62 1.59 4.04 4.25
CA VAL A 62 2.61 2.99 4.06
C VAL A 62 3.70 3.35 3.05
N GLU A 63 3.52 4.40 2.25
CA GLU A 63 4.42 4.73 1.14
C GLU A 63 5.88 4.94 1.56
N HIS A 64 6.10 5.47 2.75
CA HIS A 64 7.42 5.75 3.31
C HIS A 64 8.19 4.47 3.73
N LEU A 65 7.51 3.33 3.81
CA LEU A 65 8.07 2.01 4.14
C LEU A 65 7.95 1.03 2.97
N ALA A 66 7.30 1.45 1.88
CA ALA A 66 7.04 0.59 0.74
C ALA A 66 8.31 0.33 -0.07
N ILE A 67 8.54 -0.93 -0.42
CA ILE A 67 9.67 -1.34 -1.27
C ILE A 67 9.13 -1.75 -2.63
N CYS A 68 9.54 -1.04 -3.69
CA CYS A 68 9.19 -1.42 -5.05
C CYS A 68 9.93 -2.71 -5.43
N ILE A 69 9.19 -3.80 -5.62
CA ILE A 69 9.73 -5.12 -5.98
C ILE A 69 9.82 -5.28 -7.49
N SER A 70 8.87 -4.69 -8.21
CA SER A 70 8.81 -4.73 -9.67
C SER A 70 8.16 -3.44 -10.14
N LYS A 71 8.84 -2.73 -11.05
CA LYS A 71 8.27 -1.56 -11.71
C LYS A 71 7.16 -2.01 -12.65
N GLY A 72 6.21 -1.12 -12.90
CA GLY A 72 5.26 -1.30 -13.98
C GLY A 72 5.99 -1.49 -15.31
N GLU A 73 5.45 -2.36 -16.15
CA GLU A 73 5.90 -2.47 -17.54
C GLU A 73 5.16 -1.42 -18.36
N THR A 74 5.91 -0.54 -19.00
CA THR A 74 5.37 0.45 -19.94
C THR A 74 5.93 0.13 -21.32
N ASP A 75 5.05 -0.16 -22.28
CA ASP A 75 5.44 -0.26 -23.68
C ASP A 75 5.62 1.15 -24.25
N TYR A 76 6.85 1.64 -24.15
CA TYR A 76 7.19 2.97 -24.63
C TYR A 76 7.09 3.09 -26.15
N GLU A 77 7.29 2.00 -26.89
CA GLU A 77 7.20 2.02 -28.35
C GLU A 77 5.73 2.11 -28.79
N GLU A 78 4.83 1.35 -28.14
CA GLU A 78 3.40 1.47 -28.36
C GLU A 78 2.88 2.86 -27.97
N GLY A 79 3.32 3.38 -26.81
CA GLY A 79 2.98 4.74 -26.39
C GLY A 79 3.48 5.81 -27.38
N TRP A 80 4.69 5.64 -27.93
CA TRP A 80 5.22 6.52 -28.97
C TRP A 80 4.47 6.40 -30.29
N CYS A 81 4.16 5.20 -30.75
CA CYS A 81 3.45 4.98 -32.02
C CYS A 81 1.99 5.43 -31.93
N ASN A 82 1.27 4.99 -30.90
CA ASN A 82 -0.19 5.02 -30.85
C ASN A 82 -0.78 5.83 -29.69
N GLY A 83 0.04 6.30 -28.73
CA GLY A 83 -0.43 7.17 -27.65
C GLY A 83 -0.87 8.55 -28.15
N ASP A 84 -1.69 9.22 -27.33
CA ASP A 84 -2.16 10.59 -27.60
C ASP A 84 -0.98 11.57 -27.70
N LYS A 85 -1.03 12.45 -28.70
CA LYS A 85 0.04 13.43 -29.01
C LYS A 85 -0.55 14.81 -29.19
N GLU A 86 0.10 15.80 -28.59
CA GLU A 86 -0.17 17.21 -28.81
C GLU A 86 1.10 17.88 -29.33
N ILE A 87 0.96 18.69 -30.38
CA ILE A 87 2.07 19.47 -30.94
C ILE A 87 2.02 20.86 -30.31
N ILE A 88 3.10 21.25 -29.61
CA ILE A 88 3.23 22.55 -28.96
C ILE A 88 4.32 23.36 -29.66
N GLU A 89 3.99 24.56 -30.14
CA GLU A 89 4.98 25.50 -30.69
C GLU A 89 5.75 26.17 -29.54
N ILE A 90 7.07 26.05 -29.56
CA ILE A 90 7.94 26.76 -28.61
C ILE A 90 8.48 28.01 -29.31
N PRO A 91 8.27 29.23 -28.76
CA PRO A 91 8.80 30.46 -29.34
C PRO A 91 10.33 30.42 -29.41
N ALA A 92 10.89 30.90 -30.51
CA ALA A 92 12.34 31.07 -30.64
C ALA A 92 12.84 32.12 -29.62
N ALA A 93 13.96 31.82 -28.96
CA ALA A 93 14.63 32.69 -27.98
C ALA A 93 15.23 33.95 -28.61
#